data_AF-A0A1V9BBR0-F1
#
_entry.id   AF-A0A1V9BBR0-F1
#
_cell.length_a   1.000
_cell.length_b   1.000
_cell.length_c   1.000
_cell.angle_alpha   90.00
_cell.angle_beta   90.00
_cell.angle_gamma   90.00
#
_symmetry.space_group_name_H-M   'P 1'
#
loop_
_entity.id
_entity.type
_entity.pdbx_description
1 polymer ?
#
loop_
_entity_poly.entity_id
_entity_poly.type
_entity_poly.pdbx_seq_one_letter_code
_entity_poly.pdbx_strand_id
1 'polypeptide(L)'
;MLHIIAQQEADLRQKASRCIEYIQEALQNRDYETMTIEMSELRYLVRQLQELEQKEIRRQQLLNIIRDMQRRGIQIDFVKLGEERNA
;
A
#
# COMPACT_ATOMS: atom_id res chain seq x y z
N MET A 1 -2.34 3.14 -13.56
CA MET A 1 -1.92 3.56 -12.19
C MET A 1 -2.42 2.62 -11.10
N LEU A 2 -3.71 2.22 -11.08
CA LEU A 2 -4.22 1.16 -10.19
C LEU A 2 -3.39 -0.15 -10.30
N HIS A 3 -3.02 -0.52 -11.53
CA HIS A 3 -2.17 -1.68 -11.79
C HIS A 3 -0.76 -1.56 -11.18
N ILE A 4 -0.23 -0.34 -11.06
CA ILE A 4 1.10 -0.08 -10.47
C ILE A 4 1.03 -0.18 -8.95
N ILE A 5 -0.05 0.31 -8.33
CA ILE A 5 -0.28 0.22 -6.88
C ILE A 5 -0.53 -1.24 -6.47
N ALA A 6 -1.35 -1.98 -7.21
CA ALA A 6 -1.60 -3.39 -6.96
C ALA A 6 -0.32 -4.24 -7.09
N GLN A 7 0.50 -3.93 -8.09
CA GLN A 7 1.80 -4.59 -8.27
C GLN A 7 2.78 -4.25 -7.14
N GLN A 8 2.85 -2.98 -6.72
CA GLN A 8 3.66 -2.56 -5.58
C GLN A 8 3.22 -3.25 -4.28
N GLU A 9 1.91 -3.39 -4.05
CA GLU A 9 1.38 -4.11 -2.90
C GLU A 9 1.74 -5.60 -2.94
N ALA A 10 1.62 -6.24 -4.11
CA ALA A 10 2.01 -7.63 -4.29
C ALA A 10 3.51 -7.85 -4.00
N ASP A 11 4.38 -6.98 -4.49
CA ASP A 11 5.82 -7.04 -4.24
C ASP A 11 6.14 -6.90 -2.74
N LEU A 12 5.48 -5.97 -2.04
CA LEU A 12 5.64 -5.78 -0.60
C LEU A 12 5.17 -7.02 0.19
N ARG A 13 4.02 -7.60 -0.17
CA ARG A 13 3.52 -8.84 0.44
C ARG A 13 4.45 -10.02 0.21
N GLN A 14 5.01 -10.15 -1.00
CA GLN A 14 5.98 -11.19 -1.31
C GLN A 14 7.27 -11.04 -0.48
N LYS A 15 7.79 -9.81 -0.35
CA LYS A 15 8.96 -9.53 0.50
C LYS A 15 8.67 -9.86 1.97
N ALA A 16 7.52 -9.45 2.49
CA ALA A 16 7.13 -9.72 3.86
C ALA A 16 7.01 -11.23 4.14
N SER A 17 6.47 -11.99 3.17
CA SER A 17 6.39 -13.46 3.28
C SER A 17 7.78 -14.10 3.37
N ARG A 18 8.74 -13.65 2.56
CA ARG A 18 10.13 -14.11 2.65
C ARG A 18 10.79 -13.77 3.98
N CYS A 19 10.57 -12.58 4.52
CA CYS A 19 11.09 -12.23 5.86
C CYS A 19 10.54 -13.18 6.93
N ILE A 20 9.26 -13.58 6.85
CA ILE A 20 8.67 -14.54 7.78
C ILE A 20 9.34 -15.92 7.66
N GLU A 21 9.61 -16.39 6.43
CA GLU A 21 10.35 -17.63 6.18
C GLU A 21 11.75 -17.59 6.80
N TYR A 22 12.49 -16.49 6.60
CA TYR A 22 13.82 -16.32 7.19
C TYR A 22 13.81 -16.19 8.71
N ILE A 23 12.81 -15.51 9.29
CA ILE A 23 12.63 -15.47 10.75
C ILE A 23 12.43 -16.88 11.30
N GLN A 24 11.61 -17.70 10.63
CA GLN A 24 11.35 -19.08 11.06
C GLN A 24 12.62 -19.93 10.99
N GLU A 25 13.38 -19.85 9.89
CA GLU A 25 14.64 -20.56 9.72
C GLU A 25 15.68 -20.12 10.76
N ALA A 26 15.83 -18.81 10.96
CA ALA A 26 16.75 -18.24 11.95
C ALA A 26 16.40 -18.69 13.38
N LEU A 27 15.11 -18.76 13.72
CA LEU A 27 14.64 -19.26 15.01
C LEU A 27 15.00 -20.74 15.21
N GLN A 28 14.83 -21.57 14.19
CA GLN A 28 15.19 -23.00 14.24
C GLN A 28 16.69 -23.20 14.44
N ASN A 29 17.50 -22.34 13.81
CA ASN A 29 18.96 -22.39 13.87
C ASN A 29 19.56 -21.63 15.07
N ARG A 30 18.73 -20.98 15.91
CA ARG A 30 19.16 -20.10 17.01
C ARG A 30 20.02 -18.92 16.55
N ASP A 31 19.83 -18.49 15.30
CA ASP A 31 20.46 -17.31 14.72
C ASP A 31 19.64 -16.06 15.08
N TYR A 32 19.86 -15.53 16.28
CA TYR A 32 19.12 -14.37 16.77
C TYR A 32 19.51 -13.05 16.08
N GLU A 33 20.68 -13.01 15.45
CA GLU A 33 21.13 -11.83 14.69
C GLU A 33 20.30 -11.68 13.43
N THR A 34 20.23 -12.73 12.61
CA THR A 34 19.37 -12.77 11.43
C THR A 34 17.91 -12.54 11.79
N MET A 35 17.43 -13.16 12.89
CA MET A 35 16.06 -12.94 13.36
C MET A 35 15.78 -11.45 13.65
N THR A 36 16.72 -10.74 14.29
CA THR A 36 16.55 -9.32 14.63
C THR A 36 16.51 -8.43 13.38
N ILE A 37 17.35 -8.74 12.39
CA ILE A 37 17.41 -8.04 11.11
C ILE A 37 16.07 -8.22 10.36
N GLU A 38 15.63 -9.46 10.20
CA GLU A 38 14.42 -9.78 9.44
C GLU A 38 13.14 -9.28 10.14
N MET A 39 13.09 -9.27 11.48
CA MET A 39 11.98 -8.64 12.21
C MET A 39 11.91 -7.13 11.99
N SER A 40 13.06 -6.47 11.86
CA SER A 40 13.12 -5.03 11.59
C SER A 40 12.66 -4.71 10.17
N GLU A 41 13.07 -5.50 9.19
CA GLU A 41 12.62 -5.39 7.81
C GLU A 41 11.12 -5.67 7.68
N LEU A 42 10.63 -6.74 8.32
CA LEU A 42 9.20 -7.05 8.33
C LEU A 42 8.36 -5.90 8.89
N ARG A 43 8.82 -5.25 9.97
CA ARG A 43 8.15 -4.08 10.53
C ARG A 43 8.10 -2.91 9.55
N TYR A 44 9.19 -2.67 8.81
CA TYR A 44 9.23 -1.65 7.77
C TYR A 44 8.23 -1.95 6.65
N LEU A 45 8.19 -3.19 6.15
CA LEU A 45 7.27 -3.62 5.10
C LEU A 45 5.80 -3.51 5.53
N VAL A 46 5.47 -3.88 6.77
CA VAL A 46 4.12 -3.71 7.34
C VAL A 46 3.71 -2.24 7.35
N ARG A 47 4.61 -1.33 7.73
CA ARG A 47 4.33 0.11 7.70
C ARG A 47 4.05 0.60 6.28
N GLN A 48 4.81 0.15 5.28
CA GLN A 48 4.57 0.49 3.89
C GLN A 48 3.21 0.00 3.38
N LEU A 49 2.80 -1.22 3.77
CA LEU A 49 1.47 -1.75 3.44
C LEU A 49 0.34 -0.92 4.08
N GLN A 50 0.49 -0.51 5.34
CA GLN A 50 -0.48 0.38 6.01
C GLN A 50 -0.57 1.75 5.33
N GLU A 51 0.55 2.31 4.87
CA GLU A 51 0.56 3.58 4.13
C GLU A 51 -0.18 3.48 2.79
N LEU A 52 -0.10 2.34 2.11
CA LEU A 52 -0.88 2.07 0.89
C LEU A 52 -2.37 1.98 1.20
N GLU A 53 -2.77 1.25 2.23
CA GLU A 53 -4.16 1.14 2.66
C GLU A 53 -4.77 2.52 3.00
N GLN A 54 -4.04 3.34 3.77
CA GLN A 54 -4.49 4.70 4.10
C GLN A 54 -4.59 5.61 2.87
N LYS A 55 -3.71 5.46 1.89
CA LYS A 55 -3.81 6.19 0.61
C LYS A 55 -5.07 5.79 -0.14
N GLU A 56 -5.42 4.52 -0.16
CA GLU A 56 -6.64 4.02 -0.82
C GLU A 56 -7.90 4.57 -0.13
N ILE A 57 -7.96 4.52 1.20
CA ILE A 57 -9.06 5.07 1.99
C ILE A 57 -9.22 6.57 1.70
N ARG A 58 -8.13 7.34 1.73
CA ARG A 58 -8.16 8.78 1.42
C ARG A 58 -8.62 9.05 -0.01
N ARG A 59 -8.19 8.23 -0.99
CA ARG A 59 -8.67 8.36 -2.38
C ARG A 59 -10.17 8.13 -2.47
N GLN A 60 -10.68 7.10 -1.79
CA GLN A 60 -12.11 6.81 -1.80
C GLN A 60 -12.94 7.91 -1.15
N GLN A 61 -12.46 8.47 -0.03
CA GLN A 61 -13.09 9.63 0.63
C GLN A 61 -13.15 10.84 -0.31
N LEU A 62 -12.04 11.16 -0.99
CA LEU A 62 -12.00 12.27 -1.96
C LEU A 62 -12.99 12.05 -3.11
N LEU A 63 -13.04 10.83 -3.67
CA LEU A 63 -13.99 10.50 -4.75
C LEU A 63 -15.44 10.65 -4.31
N ASN A 64 -15.76 10.27 -3.07
CA ASN A 64 -17.11 10.46 -2.51
C ASN A 64 -17.45 11.95 -2.40
N ILE A 65 -16.52 12.79 -1.92
CA ILE A 65 -16.71 14.25 -1.83
C ILE A 65 -16.93 14.84 -3.23
N ILE A 66 -16.11 14.44 -4.21
CA ILE A 66 -16.24 14.90 -5.60
C ILE A 66 -17.63 14.56 -6.15
N ARG A 67 -18.11 13.32 -5.95
CA ARG A 67 -19.45 12.90 -6.41
C ARG A 67 -20.56 13.73 -5.76
N ASP A 68 -20.44 14.03 -4.48
CA ASP A 68 -21.42 14.86 -3.77
C ASP A 68 -21.40 16.31 -4.25
N MET A 69 -20.23 16.87 -4.56
CA MET A 69 -20.11 18.21 -5.16
C MET A 69 -20.68 18.26 -6.58
N GLN A 70 -20.42 17.24 -7.40
CA GLN A 70 -21.00 17.10 -8.74
C GLN A 70 -22.54 17.04 -8.68
N ARG A 71 -23.11 16.28 -7.73
CA ARG A 71 -24.57 16.23 -7.51
C ARG A 71 -25.16 17.60 -7.16
N ARG A 72 -24.39 18.47 -6.51
CA ARG A 72 -24.78 19.84 -6.17
C ARG A 72 -24.55 20.83 -7.33
N GLY A 73 -24.14 20.36 -8.50
CA GLY A 73 -23.86 21.19 -9.68
C GLY A 73 -22.54 21.96 -9.60
N ILE A 74 -21.66 21.62 -8.66
CA ILE A 74 -20.35 22.26 -8.51
C ILE A 74 -19.35 21.56 -9.45
N GLN A 75 -18.86 22.26 -10.46
CA GLN A 75 -17.76 21.78 -11.31
C GLN A 75 -16.43 21.90 -10.56
N ILE A 76 -15.66 20.80 -10.56
CA ILE A 76 -14.32 20.74 -9.97
C ILE A 76 -13.32 20.54 -11.10
N ASP A 77 -12.49 21.54 -11.37
CA ASP A 77 -11.50 21.51 -12.46
C ASP A 77 -10.44 20.40 -12.31
N PHE A 78 -10.16 19.96 -11.08
CA PHE A 78 -9.23 18.87 -10.81
C PHE A 78 -9.72 17.48 -11.28
N VAL A 79 -11.01 17.31 -11.59
CA VAL A 79 -11.56 16.01 -12.04
C VAL A 79 -11.08 15.64 -13.45
N LYS A 80 -10.86 16.64 -14.32
CA LYS A 80 -10.37 16.41 -15.69
C LYS A 80 -9.00 15.74 -15.74
N LEU A 81 -8.13 15.97 -14.74
CA LEU A 81 -6.83 15.32 -14.62
C LEU A 81 -6.90 13.82 -14.32
N GLY A 82 -8.04 13.33 -13.79
CA GLY A 82 -8.25 11.91 -13.49
C GLY A 82 -8.84 11.13 -14.66
N GLU A 83 -9.66 11.76 -15.49
CA GLU A 83 -10.30 11.13 -16.64
C GLU A 83 -9.35 10.99 -17.83
N GLU A 84 -8.51 12.01 -18.11
CA GLU A 84 -7.48 11.94 -19.16
C GLU A 84 -6.34 10.95 -18.85
N ARG A 85 -6.24 10.47 -17.60
CA ARG A 85 -5.25 9.47 -17.17
C ARG A 85 -5.75 8.03 -17.20
N ASN A 86 -7.04 7.82 -17.48
CA ASN A 86 -7.67 6.50 -17.63
C ASN A 86 -8.11 6.21 -19.08
N ALA A 87 -7.97 7.18 -20.00
CA ALA A 87 -8.07 6.99 -21.44
C ALA A 87 -6.70 6.60 -22.02
#